data_AF-A0A8C6IME9-F1
#
_entry.id   AF-A0A8C6IME9-F1
#
_cell.length_a   1.000
_cell.length_b   1.000
_cell.length_c   1.000
_cell.angle_alpha   90.00
_cell.angle_beta   90.00
_cell.angle_gamma   90.00
#
_symmetry.space_group_name_H-M   'P 1'
#
loop_
_entity.id
_entity.type
_entity.pdbx_description
1 polymer ?
#
loop_
_entity_poly.entity_id
_entity_poly.type
_entity_poly.pdbx_seq_one_letter_code
_entity_poly.pdbx_strand_id
1 'polypeptide(L)'
;MAREDVGAPPDHLWVHQEGVYRDEYQRTWVAVVEEETSFLKARVQQVQVPLGDATKPSHLLTSQLPLMWQLYPEERYMDNNSRLWQIQHHLMVRGVQELLLKLLPDD
;
A
#
# COMPACT_ATOMS: atom_id res chain seq x y z
N MET A 1 -2.35 -12.67 22.87
CA MET A 1 -3.08 -12.71 21.59
C MET A 1 -2.02 -12.95 20.53
N ALA A 2 -2.04 -14.12 19.89
CA ALA A 2 -1.02 -14.49 18.92
C ALA A 2 -1.10 -13.50 17.75
N ARG A 3 -0.07 -12.68 17.57
CA ARG A 3 0.17 -12.00 16.30
C ARG A 3 0.47 -13.14 15.33
N GLU A 4 -0.50 -13.50 14.51
CA GLU A 4 -0.25 -14.39 13.39
C GLU A 4 0.83 -13.70 12.56
N ASP A 5 2.02 -14.29 12.57
CA ASP A 5 3.19 -13.77 11.87
C ASP A 5 2.86 -13.82 10.38
N VAL A 6 2.39 -12.69 9.86
CA VAL A 6 1.84 -12.55 8.50
C VAL A 6 2.97 -12.55 7.44
N GLY A 7 4.19 -12.89 7.86
CA GLY A 7 5.40 -12.85 7.06
C GLY A 7 5.94 -11.43 6.88
N ALA A 8 6.95 -11.32 6.02
CA ALA A 8 7.50 -10.03 5.65
C ALA A 8 6.48 -9.21 4.83
N PRO A 9 6.42 -7.88 5.03
CA PRO A 9 5.70 -7.00 4.13
C PRO A 9 6.32 -7.08 2.71
N PRO A 10 5.56 -6.79 1.63
CA PRO A 10 6.10 -6.80 0.28
C PRO A 10 7.22 -5.77 0.12
N ASP A 11 8.30 -6.09 -0.59
CA ASP A 11 9.41 -5.15 -0.77
C ASP A 11 9.01 -4.01 -1.72
N HIS A 12 8.15 -4.30 -2.70
CA HIS A 12 7.69 -3.29 -3.65
C HIS A 12 6.22 -3.49 -3.98
N LEU A 13 5.49 -2.40 -4.17
CA LEU A 13 4.11 -2.39 -4.62
C LEU A 13 3.99 -1.42 -5.80
N TRP A 14 3.63 -1.93 -6.97
CA TRP A 14 3.40 -1.12 -8.18
C TRP A 14 1.93 -1.00 -8.48
N VAL A 15 1.46 0.21 -8.71
CA VAL A 15 0.08 0.46 -9.13
C VAL A 15 -0.18 -0.23 -10.47
N HIS A 16 -1.30 -0.94 -10.53
CA HIS A 16 -1.83 -1.52 -11.75
C HIS A 16 -3.10 -0.80 -12.19
N GLN A 17 -3.97 -0.47 -11.23
CA GLN A 17 -5.20 0.30 -11.41
C GLN A 17 -5.40 1.21 -10.21
N GLU A 18 -6.38 2.12 -10.28
CA GLU A 18 -6.68 3.00 -9.16
C GLU A 18 -7.01 2.17 -7.91
N GLY A 19 -6.22 2.34 -6.85
CA GLY A 19 -6.35 1.55 -5.63
C GLY A 19 -5.94 0.08 -5.74
N VAL A 20 -5.37 -0.38 -6.87
CA VAL A 20 -4.90 -1.77 -7.03
C VAL A 20 -3.41 -1.79 -7.35
N TYR A 21 -2.67 -2.53 -6.54
CA TYR A 21 -1.22 -2.67 -6.56
C TYR A 21 -0.84 -4.12 -6.78
N ARG A 22 0.38 -4.32 -7.25
CA ARG A 22 1.01 -5.63 -7.39
C ARG A 22 2.34 -5.65 -6.69
N ASP A 23 2.63 -6.72 -5.98
CA ASP A 23 3.96 -6.95 -5.42
C ASP A 23 4.86 -7.75 -6.35
N GLU A 24 6.11 -7.95 -5.94
CA GLU A 24 7.15 -8.71 -6.65
C GLU A 24 6.77 -10.17 -6.93
N TYR A 25 5.89 -10.76 -6.12
CA TYR A 25 5.36 -12.11 -6.32
C TYR A 25 4.07 -12.13 -7.16
N GLN A 26 3.74 -11.02 -7.83
CA GLN A 26 2.54 -10.86 -8.65
C GLN A 26 1.22 -11.00 -7.87
N ARG A 27 1.24 -10.89 -6.53
CA ARG A 27 0.00 -10.87 -5.75
C ARG A 27 -0.61 -9.48 -5.85
N THR A 28 -1.92 -9.43 -5.77
CA THR A 28 -2.67 -8.19 -5.88
C THR A 28 -3.02 -7.65 -4.51
N TRP A 29 -2.91 -6.33 -4.40
CA TRP A 29 -3.09 -5.58 -3.18
C TRP A 29 -4.04 -4.43 -3.45
N VAL A 30 -5.12 -4.33 -2.68
CA VAL A 30 -6.09 -3.26 -2.80
C VAL A 30 -5.78 -2.21 -1.74
N ALA A 31 -5.38 -1.02 -2.17
CA ALA A 31 -5.13 0.11 -1.30
C ALA A 31 -6.31 1.07 -1.30
N VAL A 32 -6.81 1.39 -0.12
CA VAL A 32 -7.89 2.33 0.12
C VAL A 32 -7.34 3.49 0.94
N VAL A 33 -7.59 4.72 0.47
CA VAL A 33 -7.24 5.93 1.22
C VAL A 33 -8.23 6.12 2.35
N GLU A 34 -7.70 6.33 3.55
CA GLU A 34 -8.44 6.83 4.70
C GLU A 34 -7.89 8.22 5.02
N GLU A 35 -8.59 9.26 4.55
CA GLU A 35 -8.29 10.63 4.93
C GLU A 35 -8.68 10.87 6.39
N GLU A 36 -7.70 11.23 7.21
CA GLU A 36 -7.93 11.72 8.56
C GLU A 36 -7.60 13.22 8.60
N THR A 37 -8.22 13.95 9.53
CA THR A 37 -8.18 15.43 9.61
C THR A 37 -6.78 16.05 9.62
N SER A 38 -5.73 15.28 9.91
CA SER A 38 -4.35 15.78 10.04
C SER A 38 -3.30 14.96 9.30
N PHE A 39 -3.66 13.82 8.69
CA PHE A 39 -2.72 12.99 7.94
C PHE A 39 -3.45 12.01 7.03
N LEU A 40 -2.74 11.56 5.99
CA LEU A 40 -3.24 10.56 5.06
C LEU A 40 -2.90 9.16 5.56
N LYS A 41 -3.88 8.26 5.61
CA LYS A 41 -3.66 6.82 5.80
C LYS A 41 -4.01 6.08 4.52
N ALA A 42 -3.32 4.99 4.27
CA ALA A 42 -3.63 4.05 3.19
C ALA A 42 -3.70 2.65 3.78
N ARG A 43 -4.85 2.02 3.68
CA ARG A 43 -5.06 0.63 4.08
C ARG A 43 -4.89 -0.26 2.86
N VAL A 44 -3.86 -1.11 2.88
CA VAL A 44 -3.48 -1.98 1.78
C VAL A 44 -3.76 -3.44 2.16
N GLN A 45 -4.67 -4.09 1.45
CA GLN A 45 -5.12 -5.44 1.74
C GLN A 45 -4.79 -6.39 0.60
N GLN A 46 -4.22 -7.55 0.90
CA GLN A 46 -3.88 -8.57 -0.08
C GLN A 46 -5.17 -9.29 -0.52
N VAL A 47 -5.77 -8.83 -1.62
CA VAL A 47 -7.01 -9.39 -2.15
C VAL A 47 -6.76 -9.82 -3.57
N GLN A 48 -7.03 -11.09 -3.88
CA GLN A 48 -6.94 -11.61 -5.23
C GLN A 48 -8.06 -11.00 -6.09
N VAL A 49 -7.73 -9.96 -6.84
CA VAL A 49 -8.66 -9.29 -7.74
C VAL A 49 -8.31 -9.61 -9.19
N PRO A 50 -9.31 -9.81 -10.07
CA PRO A 50 -9.05 -9.96 -11.49
C PRO A 50 -8.46 -8.65 -12.02
N LEU A 51 -7.23 -8.72 -12.50
CA LEU A 51 -6.54 -7.59 -13.12
C LEU A 51 -7.15 -7.37 -14.51
N GLY A 52 -8.04 -6.39 -14.61
CA GLY A 52 -8.54 -5.87 -15.88
C GLY A 52 -7.48 -5.04 -16.63
N ASP A 53 -7.91 -4.20 -17.56
CA ASP A 53 -7.01 -3.29 -18.27
C ASP A 53 -6.24 -2.37 -17.32
N ALA A 54 -4.93 -2.24 -17.55
CA ALA A 54 -4.08 -1.34 -16.78
C ALA A 54 -4.60 0.09 -16.93
N THR A 55 -4.88 0.75 -15.80
CA THR A 55 -5.34 2.14 -15.82
C THR A 55 -4.18 3.03 -16.24
N LYS A 56 -4.46 4.00 -17.12
CA LYS A 56 -3.43 4.95 -17.56
C LYS A 56 -2.96 5.79 -16.37
N PRO A 57 -1.65 6.06 -16.24
CA PRO A 57 -1.12 6.89 -15.16
C PRO A 57 -1.74 8.30 -15.14
N SER A 58 -2.21 8.81 -16.28
CA SER A 58 -2.92 10.08 -16.36
C SER A 58 -4.24 10.13 -15.58
N HIS A 59 -4.91 8.99 -15.40
CA HIS A 59 -6.10 8.88 -14.55
C HIS A 59 -5.71 8.64 -13.08
N LEU A 60 -4.53 8.09 -12.82
CA LEU A 60 -4.01 7.85 -11.47
C LEU A 60 -3.42 9.10 -10.83
N LEU A 61 -3.07 10.13 -11.61
CA LEU A 61 -2.56 11.41 -11.13
C LEU A 61 -3.53 12.17 -10.22
N THR A 62 -4.83 11.86 -10.27
CA THR A 62 -5.83 12.43 -9.35
C THR A 62 -5.96 11.65 -8.04
N SER A 63 -5.34 10.48 -7.95
CA SER A 63 -5.37 9.64 -6.75
C SER A 63 -4.37 10.17 -5.72
N GLN A 64 -4.73 10.11 -4.44
CA GLN A 64 -3.83 10.49 -3.34
C GLN A 64 -2.77 9.43 -3.05
N LEU A 65 -2.93 8.23 -3.62
CA LEU A 65 -1.97 7.14 -3.50
C LEU A 65 -0.88 7.26 -4.57
N PRO A 66 0.37 6.94 -4.22
CA PRO A 66 1.48 6.97 -5.15
C PRO A 66 1.42 5.83 -6.16
N LEU A 67 2.17 5.96 -7.25
CA LEU A 67 2.25 4.93 -8.29
C LEU A 67 3.08 3.71 -7.85
N MET A 68 3.97 3.90 -6.89
CA MET A 68 4.82 2.84 -6.38
C MET A 68 5.14 3.10 -4.90
N TRP A 69 5.15 2.03 -4.12
CA TRP A 69 5.80 1.99 -2.81
C TRP A 69 6.98 1.03 -2.86
N GLN A 70 8.07 1.44 -2.24
CA GLN A 70 9.28 0.65 -2.05
C GLN A 70 9.60 0.56 -0.56
N LEU A 71 9.76 -0.65 -0.05
CA LEU A 71 10.11 -0.92 1.33
C LEU A 71 11.47 -0.26 1.62
N TYR A 72 11.46 0.55 2.65
CA TYR A 72 12.57 1.33 3.15
C TYR A 72 12.92 0.82 4.55
N PRO A 73 14.20 0.88 4.97
CA PRO A 73 14.59 0.52 6.33
C PRO A 73 13.73 1.22 7.39
N GLU A 74 13.62 0.56 8.55
CA GLU A 74 12.76 0.96 9.67
C GLU A 74 11.25 0.77 9.43
N GLU A 75 10.86 -0.26 8.69
CA GLU A 75 9.44 -0.62 8.47
C GLU A 75 8.63 0.54 7.88
N ARG A 76 9.19 1.19 6.86
CA ARG A 76 8.57 2.29 6.13
C ARG A 76 8.53 1.95 4.65
N TYR A 77 7.68 2.63 3.91
CA TYR A 77 7.68 2.64 2.46
C TYR A 77 8.06 4.02 1.97
N MET A 78 8.94 4.09 0.98
CA MET A 78 9.20 5.28 0.20
C MET A 78 8.39 5.22 -1.07
N ASP A 79 7.72 6.32 -1.41
CA ASP A 79 6.96 6.40 -2.64
C ASP A 79 7.72 7.06 -3.81
N ASN A 80 7.15 7.03 -5.01
CA ASN A 80 7.74 7.63 -6.21
C ASN A 80 7.85 9.17 -6.15
N ASN A 81 7.18 9.81 -5.21
CA ASN A 81 7.24 11.24 -4.91
C ASN A 81 8.21 11.55 -3.75
N SER A 82 9.05 10.58 -3.36
CA SER A 82 9.99 10.67 -2.23
C SER A 82 9.32 10.88 -0.87
N ARG A 83 8.01 10.60 -0.74
CA ARG A 83 7.34 10.68 0.57
C ARG A 83 7.46 9.37 1.30
N LEU A 84 7.56 9.47 2.62
CA LEU A 84 7.69 8.32 3.51
C LEU A 84 6.33 7.94 4.10
N TRP A 85 6.03 6.66 4.05
CA TRP A 85 4.84 6.04 4.58
C TRP A 85 5.24 5.07 5.68
N GLN A 86 4.84 5.34 6.92
CA GLN A 86 5.12 4.44 8.04
C GLN A 86 4.14 3.28 8.07
N ILE A 87 4.65 2.06 8.21
CA ILE A 87 3.82 0.88 8.46
C ILE A 87 3.34 0.95 9.91
N GLN A 88 2.08 1.32 10.10
CA GLN A 88 1.43 1.37 11.40
C GLN A 88 1.19 -0.03 11.95
N HIS A 89 0.72 -0.93 11.08
CA HIS A 89 0.55 -2.33 11.41
C HIS A 89 0.57 -3.21 10.17
N HIS A 90 0.96 -4.45 10.38
CA HIS A 90 0.94 -5.52 9.39
C HIS A 90 0.38 -6.78 10.06
N LEU A 91 -0.83 -7.18 9.70
CA LEU A 91 -1.52 -8.29 10.37
C LEU A 91 -2.49 -9.00 9.43
N MET A 92 -2.89 -10.22 9.79
CA MET A 92 -3.88 -10.98 9.03
C MET A 92 -5.29 -10.70 9.59
N VAL A 93 -6.17 -10.10 8.79
CA VAL A 93 -7.59 -9.84 9.11
C VAL A 93 -8.46 -10.81 8.33
N ARG A 94 -9.16 -11.72 9.00
CA ARG A 94 -10.10 -12.66 8.37
C ARG A 94 -9.48 -13.48 7.21
N GLY A 95 -8.22 -13.85 7.35
CA GLY A 95 -7.48 -14.58 6.31
C GLY A 95 -6.91 -13.71 5.18
N VAL A 96 -7.02 -12.38 5.28
CA VAL A 96 -6.45 -11.42 4.34
C VAL A 96 -5.33 -10.65 5.02
N GLN A 97 -4.17 -10.58 4.38
CA GLN A 97 -3.04 -9.80 4.87
C GLN A 97 -3.35 -8.31 4.70
N GLU A 98 -3.17 -7.54 5.77
CA GLU A 98 -3.48 -6.13 5.83
C GLU A 98 -2.29 -5.33 6.33
N LEU A 99 -1.96 -4.29 5.58
CA LEU A 99 -0.96 -3.27 5.88
C LEU A 99 -1.69 -1.95 6.07
N LEU A 100 -1.49 -1.29 7.21
CA LEU A 100 -1.90 0.10 7.37
C LEU A 100 -0.68 0.99 7.25
N LEU A 101 -0.70 1.85 6.24
CA LEU A 101 0.32 2.84 5.98
C LEU A 101 -0.17 4.21 6.42
N LYS A 102 0.71 4.99 7.04
CA LYS A 102 0.45 6.39 7.39
C LYS A 102 1.49 7.25 6.70
N LEU A 103 1.04 8.22 5.91
CA LEU A 103 1.91 9.21 5.31
C LEU A 103 2.54 10.09 6.40
N LEU A 104 3.87 10.18 6.39
CA LEU A 104 4.62 11.10 7.22
C LEU A 104 4.70 12.46 6.52
N PRO A 105 4.62 13.57 7.28
CA PRO A 105 4.93 14.88 6.71
C PRO A 105 6.38 14.93 6.25
N ASP A 106 6.64 15.61 5.14
CA ASP A 106 7.98 16.01 4.70
C ASP A 106 8.50 17.05 5.71
N ASP A 107 9.69 16.85 6.28
CA ASP A 107 10.31 17.71 7.31
C ASP A 107 10.73 19.09 6.75
#